data_AF-A0AAD6GGU6-F1
#
_entry.id   AF-A0AAD6GGU6-F1
#
_cell.length_a   1.000
_cell.length_b   1.000
_cell.length_c   1.000
_cell.angle_alpha   90.00
_cell.angle_beta   90.00
_cell.angle_gamma   90.00
#
_symmetry.space_group_name_H-M   'P 1'
#
loop_
_entity.id
_entity.type
_entity.pdbx_description
1 polymer ?
#
loop_
_entity_poly.entity_id
_entity_poly.type
_entity_poly.pdbx_seq_one_letter_code
_entity_poly.pdbx_strand_id
1 'polypeptide(L)'
;MAALKYQSNRPSQQSVFPNDFTSKSTLENDRRKREAIAAAKLRESQAAETLERERREKEQAAALRIKNLEEKKAEVEHTRDEWMEKFNAKSAAYDARNSQLESLLEDQRNQKDAQINQLRNERSNIEHKVLDELQNEDVQILAIAYGTRIYFDSGTSDFTNMVPAFKIAARDGRSFRVCNELLHDDPNSGKFKVLIIVYRYNRPGTNRRVRTLTGGEGNEVRFDPWN
;
A
#
# COMPACT_ATOMS: atom_id res chain seq x y z
N MET A 1 -8.27 -45.41 -111.74
CA MET A 1 -8.28 -44.72 -113.06
C MET A 1 -9.65 -44.88 -113.69
N ALA A 2 -10.15 -43.81 -114.32
CA ALA A 2 -11.23 -43.73 -115.32
C ALA A 2 -12.63 -44.23 -114.90
N ALA A 3 -13.68 -43.41 -114.76
CA ALA A 3 -14.31 -42.41 -115.64
C ALA A 3 -15.58 -42.97 -116.33
N LEU A 4 -16.71 -42.31 -116.00
CA LEU A 4 -17.93 -42.08 -116.78
C LEU A 4 -18.73 -43.29 -117.31
N LYS A 5 -20.07 -43.25 -117.17
CA LYS A 5 -20.98 -42.94 -118.30
C LYS A 5 -22.47 -43.16 -117.97
N TYR A 6 -23.25 -42.16 -118.42
CA TYR A 6 -24.58 -42.22 -119.07
C TYR A 6 -25.89 -42.45 -118.29
N GLN A 7 -26.83 -41.56 -118.65
CA GLN A 7 -28.26 -41.50 -118.39
C GLN A 7 -29.05 -42.61 -119.11
N SER A 8 -30.24 -42.96 -118.62
CA SER A 8 -31.46 -43.08 -119.45
C SER A 8 -32.74 -43.17 -118.60
N ASN A 9 -33.88 -42.90 -119.25
CA ASN A 9 -35.21 -42.53 -118.75
C ASN A 9 -36.14 -43.72 -118.40
N ARG A 10 -37.03 -43.49 -117.39
CA ARG A 10 -38.49 -43.80 -117.23
C ARG A 10 -39.10 -45.10 -117.86
N PRO A 11 -40.09 -45.77 -117.20
CA PRO A 11 -41.47 -45.25 -117.17
C PRO A 11 -42.35 -45.58 -115.94
N SER A 12 -43.57 -45.06 -116.08
CA SER A 12 -44.80 -44.88 -115.29
C SER A 12 -45.42 -46.04 -114.49
N GLN A 13 -46.06 -45.58 -113.39
CA GLN A 13 -47.39 -45.93 -112.84
C GLN A 13 -47.76 -47.39 -112.55
N GLN A 14 -48.09 -47.65 -111.28
CA GLN A 14 -49.31 -48.37 -110.91
C GLN A 14 -49.86 -47.87 -109.57
N SER A 15 -51.14 -47.52 -109.61
CA SER A 15 -51.99 -47.08 -108.52
C SER A 15 -52.44 -48.26 -107.65
N VAL A 16 -52.32 -48.12 -106.33
CA VAL A 16 -53.15 -48.85 -105.36
C VAL A 16 -53.46 -47.89 -104.20
N PHE A 17 -54.71 -47.44 -104.12
CA PHE A 17 -55.35 -47.01 -102.87
C PHE A 17 -56.48 -48.02 -102.59
N PRO A 18 -57.00 -48.18 -101.36
CA PRO A 18 -56.70 -47.48 -100.11
C PRO A 18 -56.43 -48.45 -98.94
N ASN A 19 -55.91 -47.97 -97.81
CA ASN A 19 -56.09 -48.66 -96.53
C ASN A 19 -56.16 -47.66 -95.37
N ASP A 20 -57.39 -47.30 -95.03
CA ASP A 20 -57.79 -46.76 -93.74
C ASP A 20 -57.62 -47.85 -92.68
N PHE A 21 -56.50 -47.87 -91.96
CA PHE A 21 -56.42 -48.52 -90.66
C PHE A 21 -55.44 -47.78 -89.74
N THR A 22 -55.97 -47.32 -88.61
CA THR A 22 -55.30 -46.98 -87.33
C THR A 22 -54.68 -45.58 -87.12
N SER A 23 -55.54 -44.57 -86.88
CA SER A 23 -55.18 -43.27 -86.28
C SER A 23 -55.55 -43.15 -84.78
N LYS A 24 -55.65 -44.26 -84.04
CA LYS A 24 -55.85 -44.26 -82.56
C LYS A 24 -54.55 -44.46 -81.77
N SER A 25 -53.61 -45.25 -82.29
CA SER A 25 -52.33 -45.60 -81.64
C SER A 25 -51.36 -44.41 -81.53
N THR A 26 -51.34 -43.54 -82.53
CA THR A 26 -50.50 -42.32 -82.55
C THR A 26 -51.03 -41.26 -81.57
N LEU A 27 -52.35 -41.11 -81.48
CA LEU A 27 -53.02 -40.16 -80.59
C LEU A 27 -52.86 -40.52 -79.11
N GLU A 28 -52.89 -41.81 -78.78
CA GLU A 28 -52.69 -42.31 -77.41
C GLU A 28 -51.22 -42.25 -76.98
N ASN A 29 -50.29 -42.49 -77.90
CA ASN A 29 -48.86 -42.25 -77.66
C ASN A 29 -48.53 -40.77 -77.46
N ASP A 30 -49.15 -39.87 -78.22
CA ASP A 30 -48.99 -38.43 -78.02
C ASP A 30 -49.62 -37.95 -76.73
N ARG A 31 -50.75 -38.54 -76.31
CA ARG A 31 -51.35 -38.28 -75.00
C ARG A 31 -50.43 -38.73 -73.86
N ARG A 32 -49.86 -39.95 -73.92
CA ARG A 32 -48.87 -40.44 -72.92
C ARG A 32 -47.61 -39.58 -72.89
N LYS A 33 -47.12 -39.11 -74.04
CA LYS A 33 -46.00 -38.15 -74.10
C LYS A 33 -46.35 -36.83 -73.43
N ARG A 34 -47.55 -36.29 -73.67
CA ARG A 34 -48.02 -35.05 -73.01
C ARG A 34 -48.22 -35.23 -71.51
N GLU A 35 -48.78 -36.36 -71.07
CA GLU A 35 -48.92 -36.72 -69.66
C GLU A 35 -47.54 -36.91 -68.99
N ALA A 36 -46.58 -37.54 -69.67
CA ALA A 36 -45.20 -37.68 -69.19
C ALA A 36 -44.47 -36.34 -69.09
N ILE A 37 -44.66 -35.44 -70.06
CA ILE A 37 -44.13 -34.07 -70.03
C ILE A 37 -44.79 -33.26 -68.91
N ALA A 38 -46.10 -33.40 -68.71
CA ALA A 38 -46.82 -32.73 -67.63
C ALA A 38 -46.37 -33.24 -66.24
N ALA A 39 -46.18 -34.56 -66.09
CA ALA A 39 -45.65 -35.17 -64.87
C ALA A 39 -44.19 -34.78 -64.61
N ALA A 40 -43.36 -34.66 -65.66
CA ALA A 40 -41.99 -34.18 -65.54
C ALA A 40 -41.94 -32.71 -65.09
N LYS A 41 -42.76 -31.84 -65.70
CA LYS A 41 -42.90 -30.43 -65.29
C LYS A 41 -43.42 -30.28 -63.86
N LEU A 42 -44.36 -31.13 -63.44
CA LEU A 42 -44.86 -31.13 -62.06
C LEU A 42 -43.77 -31.53 -61.07
N ARG A 43 -42.96 -32.54 -61.40
CA ARG A 43 -41.80 -32.96 -60.56
C ARG A 43 -40.72 -31.89 -60.51
N GLU A 44 -40.43 -31.23 -61.62
CA GLU A 44 -39.49 -30.11 -61.69
C GLU A 44 -39.97 -28.92 -60.85
N SER A 45 -41.27 -28.60 -60.92
CA SER A 45 -41.91 -27.58 -60.08
C SER A 45 -41.84 -27.94 -58.59
N GLN A 46 -42.11 -29.19 -58.22
CA GLN A 46 -42.01 -29.65 -56.83
C GLN A 46 -40.57 -29.62 -56.33
N ALA A 47 -39.59 -30.01 -57.16
CA ALA A 47 -38.17 -29.93 -56.83
C ALA A 47 -37.72 -28.47 -56.63
N ALA A 48 -38.16 -27.56 -57.49
CA ALA A 48 -37.89 -26.12 -57.36
C ALA A 48 -38.49 -25.55 -56.05
N GLU A 49 -39.72 -25.93 -55.71
CA GLU A 49 -40.38 -25.50 -54.47
C GLU A 49 -39.66 -26.03 -53.22
N THR A 50 -39.19 -27.29 -53.23
CA THR A 50 -38.39 -27.84 -52.12
C THR A 50 -37.06 -27.13 -51.96
N LEU A 51 -36.38 -26.80 -53.06
CA LEU A 51 -35.10 -26.10 -53.03
C LEU A 51 -35.28 -24.66 -52.54
N GLU A 52 -36.36 -23.98 -52.94
CA GLU A 52 -36.71 -22.67 -52.39
C GLU A 52 -37.02 -22.73 -50.89
N ARG A 53 -37.74 -23.76 -50.41
CA ARG A 53 -38.01 -23.92 -48.98
C ARG A 53 -36.72 -24.13 -48.20
N GLU A 54 -35.85 -25.03 -48.64
CA GLU A 54 -34.55 -25.25 -48.00
C GLU A 54 -33.67 -23.99 -47.99
N ARG A 55 -33.71 -23.21 -49.08
CA ARG A 55 -32.98 -21.95 -49.15
C ARG A 55 -33.52 -20.94 -48.15
N ARG A 56 -34.84 -20.77 -48.05
CA ARG A 56 -35.49 -19.88 -47.07
C ARG A 56 -35.20 -20.33 -45.64
N GLU A 57 -35.21 -21.63 -45.36
CA GLU A 57 -34.87 -22.18 -44.04
C GLU A 57 -33.41 -21.91 -43.68
N LYS A 58 -32.47 -22.08 -44.62
CA LYS A 58 -31.06 -21.74 -44.42
C LYS A 58 -30.85 -20.24 -44.21
N GLU A 59 -31.54 -19.40 -44.97
CA GLU A 59 -31.50 -17.94 -44.82
C GLU A 59 -32.06 -17.50 -43.46
N GLN A 60 -33.17 -18.09 -43.02
CA GLN A 60 -33.74 -17.84 -41.69
C GLN A 60 -32.81 -18.30 -40.56
N ALA A 61 -32.20 -19.49 -40.68
CA ALA A 61 -31.24 -19.99 -39.70
C ALA A 61 -29.98 -19.12 -39.64
N ALA A 62 -29.50 -18.63 -40.79
CA ALA A 62 -28.38 -17.70 -40.85
C ALA A 62 -28.72 -16.35 -40.20
N ALA A 63 -29.91 -15.80 -40.48
CA ALA A 63 -30.38 -14.55 -39.88
C ALA A 63 -30.51 -14.67 -38.35
N LEU A 64 -31.05 -15.79 -37.85
CA LEU A 64 -31.15 -16.05 -36.42
C LEU A 64 -29.77 -16.14 -35.76
N ARG A 65 -28.81 -16.79 -36.42
CA ARG A 65 -27.43 -16.89 -35.94
C ARG A 65 -26.75 -15.53 -35.87
N ILE A 66 -26.94 -14.67 -36.88
CA ILE A 66 -26.40 -13.30 -36.90
C ILE A 66 -26.97 -12.52 -35.72
N LYS A 67 -28.30 -12.54 -35.53
CA LYS A 67 -28.96 -11.86 -34.42
C LYS A 67 -28.43 -12.31 -33.05
N ASN A 68 -28.30 -13.62 -32.84
CA ASN A 68 -27.75 -14.16 -31.59
C ASN A 68 -26.30 -13.73 -31.33
N LEU A 69 -25.50 -13.56 -32.40
CA LEU A 69 -24.12 -13.07 -32.27
C LEU A 69 -24.07 -11.58 -31.95
N GLU A 70 -24.97 -10.79 -32.52
CA GLU A 70 -25.11 -9.35 -32.21
C GLU A 70 -25.53 -9.14 -30.76
N GLU A 71 -26.51 -9.89 -30.26
CA GLU A 71 -26.94 -9.84 -28.86
C GLU A 71 -25.79 -10.20 -27.90
N LYS A 72 -25.06 -11.29 -28.19
CA LYS A 72 -23.88 -11.67 -27.40
C LYS A 72 -22.77 -10.63 -27.45
N LYS A 73 -22.56 -10.00 -28.60
CA LYS A 73 -21.56 -8.94 -28.73
C LYS A 73 -21.95 -7.74 -27.87
N ALA A 74 -23.21 -7.33 -27.90
CA ALA A 74 -23.71 -6.24 -27.07
C ALA A 74 -23.57 -6.54 -25.57
N GLU A 75 -23.85 -7.77 -25.14
CA GLU A 75 -23.67 -8.19 -23.74
C GLU A 75 -22.19 -8.15 -23.30
N VAL A 76 -21.27 -8.58 -24.17
CA VAL A 76 -19.82 -8.48 -23.91
C VAL A 76 -19.35 -7.03 -23.85
N GLU A 77 -19.88 -6.15 -24.71
CA GLU A 77 -19.56 -4.72 -24.67
C GLU A 77 -20.09 -4.08 -23.37
N HIS A 78 -21.33 -4.38 -22.97
CA HIS A 78 -21.90 -3.89 -21.72
C HIS A 78 -21.09 -4.32 -20.49
N THR A 79 -20.74 -5.61 -20.40
CA THR A 79 -19.95 -6.14 -19.28
C THR A 79 -18.54 -5.56 -19.25
N ARG A 80 -17.93 -5.32 -20.41
CA ARG A 80 -16.64 -4.61 -20.51
C ARG A 80 -16.77 -3.18 -19.98
N ASP A 81 -17.80 -2.44 -20.39
CA ASP A 81 -17.99 -1.05 -19.98
C ASP A 81 -18.24 -0.93 -18.48
N GLU A 82 -19.07 -1.81 -17.91
CA GLU A 82 -19.24 -1.90 -16.45
C GLU A 82 -17.91 -2.19 -15.73
N TRP A 83 -17.10 -3.10 -16.27
CA TRP A 83 -15.82 -3.44 -15.67
C TRP A 83 -14.85 -2.25 -15.74
N MET A 84 -14.81 -1.54 -16.87
CA MET A 84 -14.00 -0.34 -17.03
C MET A 84 -14.44 0.77 -16.07
N GLU A 85 -15.74 0.98 -15.88
CA GLU A 85 -16.27 1.95 -14.94
C GLU A 85 -15.88 1.60 -13.50
N LYS A 86 -16.08 0.33 -13.09
CA LYS A 86 -15.67 -0.17 -11.77
C LYS A 86 -14.16 -0.05 -11.57
N PHE A 87 -13.37 -0.37 -12.59
CA PHE A 87 -11.92 -0.26 -12.55
C PHE A 87 -11.46 1.19 -12.38
N ASN A 88 -12.00 2.11 -13.19
CA ASN A 88 -11.68 3.53 -13.13
C ASN A 88 -12.09 4.14 -11.79
N ALA A 89 -13.29 3.82 -11.29
CA ALA A 89 -13.74 4.28 -9.98
C ALA A 89 -12.83 3.77 -8.85
N LYS A 90 -12.39 2.50 -8.94
CA LYS A 90 -11.46 1.92 -7.96
C LYS A 90 -10.08 2.57 -8.03
N SER A 91 -9.55 2.82 -9.23
CA SER A 91 -8.26 3.50 -9.42
C SER A 91 -8.31 4.91 -8.83
N ALA A 92 -9.35 5.69 -9.15
CA ALA A 92 -9.53 7.04 -8.62
C ALA A 92 -9.65 7.05 -7.08
N ALA A 93 -10.34 6.07 -6.50
CA ALA A 93 -10.43 5.93 -5.04
C ALA A 93 -9.07 5.59 -4.40
N TYR A 94 -8.25 4.76 -5.05
CA TYR A 94 -6.88 4.50 -4.59
C TYR A 94 -5.99 5.74 -4.65
N ASP A 95 -6.06 6.49 -5.75
CA ASP A 95 -5.28 7.71 -5.92
C ASP A 95 -5.67 8.76 -4.86
N ALA A 96 -6.97 8.97 -4.65
CA ALA A 96 -7.48 9.87 -3.60
C ALA A 96 -7.01 9.45 -2.20
N ARG A 97 -7.04 8.14 -1.90
CA ARG A 97 -6.56 7.61 -0.62
C ARG A 97 -5.05 7.81 -0.46
N ASN A 98 -4.27 7.61 -1.53
CA ASN A 98 -2.82 7.81 -1.49
C ASN A 98 -2.49 9.28 -1.22
N SER A 99 -3.17 10.22 -1.90
CA SER A 99 -2.98 11.66 -1.64
C SER A 99 -3.33 12.04 -0.19
N GLN A 100 -4.38 11.45 0.39
CA GLN A 100 -4.73 11.67 1.80
C GLN A 100 -3.67 11.10 2.77
N LEU A 101 -3.09 9.94 2.46
CA LEU A 101 -2.04 9.36 3.28
C LEU A 101 -0.76 10.19 3.22
N GLU A 102 -0.40 10.71 2.04
CA GLU A 102 0.74 11.61 1.88
C GLU A 102 0.56 12.90 2.68
N SER A 103 -0.63 13.53 2.65
CA SER A 103 -0.89 14.73 3.44
C SER A 103 -0.80 14.46 4.94
N LEU A 104 -1.37 13.34 5.42
CA LEU A 104 -1.31 12.95 6.83
C LEU A 104 0.13 12.67 7.29
N LEU A 105 0.96 12.05 6.45
CA LEU A 105 2.36 11.80 6.76
C LEU A 105 3.15 13.11 6.86
N GLU A 106 2.87 14.07 5.99
CA GLU A 106 3.51 15.37 6.01
C GLU A 106 3.11 16.19 7.25
N ASP A 107 1.83 16.20 7.61
CA ASP A 107 1.35 16.82 8.85
C ASP A 107 2.03 16.21 10.09
N GLN A 108 2.18 14.88 10.14
CA GLN A 108 2.89 14.21 11.23
C GLN A 108 4.38 14.58 11.29
N ARG A 109 5.04 14.76 10.15
CA ARG A 109 6.44 15.21 10.10
C ARG A 109 6.56 16.63 10.64
N ASN A 110 5.72 17.54 10.18
CA ASN A 110 5.69 18.93 10.63
C ASN A 110 5.44 19.04 12.14
N GLN A 111 4.53 18.23 12.69
CA GLN A 111 4.29 18.18 14.14
C GLN A 111 5.52 17.68 14.91
N LYS A 112 6.19 16.63 14.42
CA LYS A 112 7.41 16.11 15.06
C LYS A 112 8.55 17.13 15.01
N ASP A 113 8.73 17.81 13.89
CA ASP A 113 9.77 18.84 13.74
C ASP A 113 9.51 20.04 14.66
N ALA A 114 8.25 20.46 14.77
CA ALA A 114 7.84 21.49 15.74
C ALA A 114 8.15 21.06 17.18
N GLN A 115 7.82 19.81 17.54
CA GLN A 115 8.13 19.25 18.86
C GLN A 115 9.64 19.18 19.13
N ILE A 116 10.43 18.74 18.14
CA ILE A 116 11.89 18.68 18.25
C ILE A 116 12.47 20.08 18.46
N ASN A 117 11.99 21.07 17.73
CA ASN A 117 12.43 22.46 17.87
C ASN A 117 12.07 23.03 19.25
N GLN A 118 10.88 22.72 19.76
CA GLN A 118 10.48 23.10 21.11
C GLN A 118 11.43 22.48 22.15
N LEU A 119 11.68 21.17 22.08
CA LEU A 119 12.58 20.48 23.01
C LEU A 119 14.02 20.99 22.92
N ARG A 120 14.51 21.36 21.73
CA ARG A 120 15.81 22.00 21.56
C ARG A 120 15.89 23.35 22.26
N ASN A 121 14.85 24.17 22.15
CA ASN A 121 14.77 25.47 22.82
C ASN A 121 14.72 25.29 24.34
N GLU A 122 13.91 24.35 24.84
CA GLU A 122 13.84 24.02 26.27
C GLU A 122 15.19 23.54 26.80
N ARG A 123 15.85 22.64 26.07
CA ARG A 123 17.21 22.18 26.41
C ARG A 123 18.20 23.33 26.45
N SER A 124 18.21 24.20 25.45
CA SER A 124 19.12 25.37 25.42
C SER A 124 18.88 26.30 26.61
N ASN A 125 17.61 26.56 26.96
CA ASN A 125 17.26 27.36 28.13
C ASN A 125 17.76 26.71 29.44
N ILE A 126 17.65 25.39 29.57
CA ILE A 126 18.17 24.66 30.73
C ILE A 126 19.69 24.69 30.74
N GLU A 127 20.35 24.46 29.60
CA GLU A 127 21.81 24.52 29.49
C GLU A 127 22.35 25.89 29.90
N HIS A 128 21.70 26.99 29.50
CA HIS A 128 22.07 28.33 29.94
C HIS A 128 21.92 28.51 31.46
N LYS A 129 20.79 28.09 32.05
CA LYS A 129 20.59 28.16 33.51
C LYS A 129 21.62 27.34 34.27
N VAL A 130 21.86 26.10 33.84
CA VAL A 130 22.82 25.19 34.47
C VAL A 130 24.24 25.73 34.33
N LEU A 131 24.64 26.25 33.17
CA LEU A 131 25.96 26.83 32.99
C LEU A 131 26.14 28.11 33.81
N ASP A 132 25.15 28.99 33.89
CA ASP A 132 25.22 30.23 34.67
C ASP A 132 25.22 29.95 36.18
N GLU A 133 24.41 29.00 36.67
CA GLU A 133 24.40 28.58 38.08
C GLU A 133 25.71 27.87 38.47
N LEU A 134 26.25 27.00 37.61
CA LEU A 134 27.49 26.28 37.88
C LEU A 134 28.75 27.15 37.78
N GLN A 135 28.74 28.20 36.95
CA GLN A 135 29.91 29.08 36.76
C GLN A 135 30.10 30.10 37.90
N ASN A 136 29.06 30.39 38.68
CA ASN A 136 29.11 31.40 39.73
C ASN A 136 29.34 30.84 41.14
N GLU A 137 29.30 29.52 41.33
CA GLU A 137 29.62 28.92 42.63
C GLU A 137 31.12 28.64 42.75
N ASP A 138 31.78 29.16 43.78
CA ASP A 138 33.20 28.86 44.06
C ASP A 138 33.41 27.41 44.54
N VAL A 139 32.40 26.84 45.20
CA VAL A 139 32.39 25.50 45.79
C VAL A 139 31.09 24.81 45.43
N GLN A 140 31.18 23.59 44.91
CA GLN A 140 30.01 22.76 44.63
C GLN A 140 30.08 21.46 45.42
N ILE A 141 29.05 21.20 46.22
CA ILE A 141 28.84 19.93 46.89
C ILE A 141 27.97 19.06 45.97
N LEU A 142 28.48 17.91 45.56
CA LEU A 142 27.79 16.99 44.65
C LEU A 142 26.93 15.99 45.42
N ALA A 143 27.45 15.49 46.54
CA ALA A 143 26.74 14.59 47.43
C ALA A 143 27.32 14.62 48.85
N ILE A 144 26.47 14.42 49.84
CA ILE A 144 26.83 14.17 51.23
C ILE A 144 26.15 12.87 51.64
N ALA A 145 26.89 11.91 52.18
CA ALA A 145 26.34 10.69 52.74
C ALA A 145 26.78 10.54 54.20
N TYR A 146 25.84 10.18 55.08
CA TYR A 146 26.13 9.84 56.46
C TYR A 146 25.27 8.66 56.90
N GLY A 147 25.92 7.53 57.21
CA GLY A 147 25.21 6.29 57.48
C GLY A 147 24.35 5.89 56.27
N THR A 148 23.03 5.89 56.44
CA THR A 148 22.04 5.53 55.41
C THR A 148 21.42 6.73 54.68
N ARG A 149 21.76 7.97 55.07
CA ARG A 149 21.20 9.19 54.47
C ARG A 149 22.13 9.77 53.41
N ILE A 150 21.54 10.27 52.33
CA ILE A 150 22.24 10.92 51.22
C ILE A 150 21.55 12.24 50.88
N TYR A 151 22.32 13.32 50.76
CA TYR A 151 21.88 14.68 50.43
C TYR A 151 22.59 15.15 49.17
N PHE A 152 21.88 15.81 48.25
CA PHE A 152 22.44 16.39 47.03
C PHE A 152 21.57 17.57 46.57
N ASP A 153 22.17 18.50 45.81
CA ASP A 153 21.57 19.79 45.43
C ASP A 153 20.36 19.65 44.46
N SER A 154 20.18 18.48 43.84
CA SER A 154 19.24 18.25 42.73
C SER A 154 17.98 17.43 43.10
N GLY A 155 17.22 17.83 44.13
CA GLY A 155 15.83 17.39 44.28
C GLY A 155 15.44 16.64 45.56
N THR A 156 16.36 16.41 46.49
CA THR A 156 15.98 16.01 47.85
C THR A 156 15.76 17.29 48.66
N SER A 157 14.62 17.40 49.36
CA SER A 157 14.37 18.52 50.26
C SER A 157 15.44 18.56 51.36
N ASP A 158 16.40 19.48 51.24
CA ASP A 158 17.40 19.75 52.27
C ASP A 158 16.75 20.54 53.42
N PHE A 159 15.77 19.92 54.11
CA PHE A 159 15.10 20.51 55.27
C PHE A 159 16.08 20.89 56.40
N THR A 160 17.28 20.33 56.33
CA THR A 160 18.38 20.47 57.28
C THR A 160 19.45 21.50 56.85
N ASN A 161 19.33 22.13 55.67
CA ASN A 161 20.32 23.08 55.12
C ASN A 161 21.77 22.57 55.17
N MET A 162 21.98 21.27 54.97
CA MET A 162 23.28 20.61 55.03
C MET A 162 24.18 21.02 53.86
N VAL A 163 23.63 21.11 52.65
CA VAL A 163 24.40 21.46 51.46
C VAL A 163 24.97 22.88 51.59
N PRO A 164 24.19 23.93 51.93
CA PRO A 164 24.72 25.26 52.23
C PRO A 164 25.77 25.28 53.35
N ALA A 165 25.53 24.55 54.45
CA ALA A 165 26.47 24.51 55.59
C ALA A 165 27.85 23.94 55.19
N PHE A 166 27.87 22.84 54.43
CA PHE A 166 29.12 22.26 53.95
C PHE A 166 29.78 23.06 52.82
N LYS A 167 29.00 23.77 51.97
CA LYS A 167 29.57 24.77 51.04
C LYS A 167 30.39 25.81 51.81
N ILE A 168 29.86 26.34 52.92
CA ILE A 168 30.57 27.31 53.78
C ILE A 168 31.78 26.68 54.46
N ALA A 169 31.65 25.48 55.03
CA ALA A 169 32.78 24.80 55.70
C ALA A 169 33.94 24.50 54.74
N ALA A 170 33.63 24.09 53.51
CA ALA A 170 34.60 23.85 52.44
C ALA A 170 35.26 25.15 51.96
N ARG A 171 34.53 26.26 51.99
CA ARG A 171 35.03 27.61 51.70
C ARG A 171 36.02 28.05 52.78
N ASP A 172 35.62 28.00 54.04
CA ASP A 172 36.46 28.50 55.13
C ASP A 172 37.64 27.56 55.47
N GLY A 173 37.70 26.38 54.84
CA GLY A 173 38.75 25.38 55.08
C GLY A 173 38.78 24.89 56.53
N ARG A 174 37.65 24.97 57.24
CA ARG A 174 37.53 24.62 58.66
C ARG A 174 37.57 23.11 58.83
N SER A 175 38.21 22.66 59.90
CA SER A 175 38.01 21.31 60.40
C SER A 175 36.71 21.25 61.20
N PHE A 176 36.08 20.08 61.21
CA PHE A 176 34.89 19.82 61.99
C PHE A 176 34.88 18.35 62.43
N ARG A 177 34.17 18.10 63.54
CA ARG A 177 34.02 16.75 64.07
C ARG A 177 32.79 16.09 63.46
N VAL A 178 32.93 14.85 63.00
CA VAL A 178 31.82 14.05 62.50
C VAL A 178 31.00 13.55 63.67
N CYS A 179 29.78 14.06 63.86
CA CYS A 179 28.88 13.64 64.92
C CYS A 179 27.42 13.72 64.47
N ASN A 180 26.50 13.10 65.22
CA ASN A 180 25.07 13.09 64.88
C ASN A 180 24.47 14.50 64.91
N GLU A 181 24.95 15.35 65.82
CA GLU A 181 24.50 16.73 65.94
C GLU A 181 24.83 17.56 64.70
N LEU A 182 25.91 17.22 63.98
CA LEU A 182 26.29 17.87 62.73
C LEU A 182 25.19 17.74 61.67
N LEU A 183 24.43 16.64 61.72
CA LEU A 183 23.39 16.28 60.74
C LEU A 183 21.98 16.33 61.34
N HIS A 184 21.84 17.02 62.49
CA HIS A 184 20.62 17.23 63.25
C HIS A 184 19.91 15.98 63.80
N ASP A 185 20.32 14.77 63.43
CA ASP A 185 19.70 13.51 63.84
C ASP A 185 20.62 12.30 63.56
N ASP A 186 20.42 11.19 64.28
CA ASP A 186 21.18 9.94 64.12
C ASP A 186 20.51 9.03 63.07
N PRO A 187 21.09 8.86 61.88
CA PRO A 187 20.48 8.04 60.84
C PRO A 187 20.49 6.53 61.14
N ASN A 188 21.28 6.07 62.12
CA ASN A 188 21.41 4.65 62.42
C ASN A 188 21.94 4.44 63.85
N SER A 189 21.03 4.56 64.83
CA SER A 189 21.37 4.44 66.24
C SER A 189 22.03 3.11 66.59
N GLY A 190 23.07 3.17 67.42
CA GLY A 190 23.85 2.01 67.86
C GLY A 190 24.81 1.44 66.81
N LYS A 191 24.90 2.04 65.62
CA LYS A 191 25.88 1.68 64.58
C LYS A 191 26.86 2.81 64.33
N PHE A 192 28.11 2.44 64.09
CA PHE A 192 29.15 3.35 63.64
C PHE A 192 28.81 3.88 62.24
N LYS A 193 28.86 5.20 62.07
CA LYS A 193 28.53 5.86 60.80
C LYS A 193 29.77 6.48 60.18
N VAL A 194 29.77 6.56 58.85
CA VAL A 194 30.82 7.23 58.08
C VAL A 194 30.18 8.38 57.32
N LEU A 195 30.83 9.54 57.39
CA LEU A 195 30.55 10.70 56.56
C LEU A 195 31.38 10.64 55.29
N ILE A 196 30.74 10.84 54.14
CA ILE A 196 31.36 10.97 52.83
C ILE A 196 30.82 12.24 52.18
N ILE A 197 31.70 13.15 51.79
CA ILE A 197 31.32 14.36 51.04
C ILE A 197 32.08 14.37 49.73
N VAL A 198 31.34 14.43 48.63
CA VAL A 198 31.86 14.55 47.28
C VAL A 198 31.68 16.00 46.83
N TYR A 199 32.76 16.67 46.47
CA TYR A 199 32.74 18.10 46.20
C TYR A 199 33.77 18.50 45.12
N ARG A 200 33.65 19.71 44.60
CA ARG A 200 34.66 20.33 43.72
C ARG A 200 34.76 21.83 43.96
N TYR A 201 35.93 22.38 43.69
CA TYR A 201 36.15 23.82 43.60
C TYR A 201 36.05 24.26 42.14
N ASN A 202 35.31 25.32 41.87
CA ASN A 202 34.97 25.76 40.51
C ASN A 202 35.67 27.07 40.08
N ARG A 203 36.48 27.64 40.97
CA ARG A 203 37.16 28.93 40.77
C ARG A 203 38.13 28.92 39.58
N PRO A 204 38.22 30.01 38.80
CA PRO A 204 39.25 30.17 37.77
C PRO A 204 40.66 29.95 38.35
N GLY A 205 41.47 29.11 37.69
CA GLY A 205 42.84 28.80 38.11
C GLY A 205 42.99 27.64 39.10
N THR A 206 41.90 27.06 39.61
CA THR A 206 41.95 25.85 40.45
C THR A 206 41.66 24.58 39.64
N ASN A 207 42.20 23.45 40.07
CA ASN A 207 41.89 22.16 39.47
C ASN A 207 40.43 21.77 39.81
N ARG A 208 39.55 21.77 38.80
CA ARG A 208 38.11 21.40 38.90
C ARG A 208 37.87 19.91 39.13
N ARG A 209 38.87 19.19 39.65
CA ARG A 209 38.77 17.77 39.99
C ARG A 209 37.76 17.57 41.12
N VAL A 210 36.99 16.49 40.99
CA VAL A 210 36.13 15.99 42.06
C VAL A 210 36.99 15.41 43.19
N ARG A 211 36.71 15.88 44.41
CA ARG A 211 37.38 15.50 45.65
C ARG A 211 36.41 14.74 46.55
N THR A 212 36.95 13.97 47.49
CA THR A 212 36.16 13.18 48.42
C THR A 212 36.74 13.33 49.83
N LEU A 213 35.92 13.84 50.73
CA LEU A 213 36.21 13.87 52.16
C LEU A 213 35.53 12.68 52.81
N THR A 214 36.27 11.93 53.64
CA THR A 214 35.71 10.79 54.39
C THR A 214 36.12 10.84 55.85
N GLY A 215 35.21 10.48 56.75
CA GLY A 215 35.51 10.38 58.18
C GLY A 215 34.48 9.57 58.94
N GLY A 216 34.96 8.76 59.89
CA GLY A 216 34.10 8.03 60.81
C GLY A 216 33.52 8.93 61.91
N GLU A 217 32.39 8.51 62.49
CA GLU A 217 31.79 9.14 63.66
C GLU A 217 32.82 9.31 64.79
N GLY A 218 32.90 10.52 65.34
CA GLY A 218 33.87 10.92 66.36
C GLY A 218 35.19 11.49 65.82
N ASN A 219 35.50 11.31 64.53
CA ASN A 219 36.74 11.83 63.94
C ASN A 219 36.64 13.31 63.58
N GLU A 220 37.76 14.00 63.66
CA GLU A 220 37.91 15.32 63.05
C GLU A 220 38.30 15.17 61.58
N VAL A 221 37.61 15.89 60.71
CA VAL A 221 37.85 15.93 59.27
C VAL A 221 37.99 17.36 58.80
N ARG A 222 38.64 17.55 57.66
CA ARG A 222 38.85 18.86 57.05
C ARG A 222 38.74 18.74 55.53
N PHE A 223 38.09 19.71 54.90
CA PHE A 223 38.14 19.83 53.44
C PHE A 223 39.57 20.05 52.97
N ASP A 224 39.87 19.60 51.76
CA ASP A 224 41.15 19.88 51.15
C ASP A 224 41.38 21.39 51.11
N PRO A 225 42.63 21.85 51.28
CA PRO A 225 42.93 23.26 51.12
C PRO A 225 42.51 23.75 49.73
N TRP A 226 42.14 25.02 49.69
CA TRP A 226 41.58 25.71 48.53
C TRP A 226 42.60 25.97 47.40
N ASN A 227 43.80 25.38 47.51
CA ASN A 227 44.97 25.60 46.66
C ASN A 227 44.97 24.67 45.45
#